data_AF-A0A5B7YG07-F1
#
_entry.id   AF-A0A5B7YG07-F1
#
_cell.length_a   1.000
_cell.length_b   1.000
_cell.length_c   1.000
_cell.angle_alpha   90.00
_cell.angle_beta   90.00
_cell.angle_gamma   90.00
#
_symmetry.space_group_name_H-M   'P 1'
#
loop_
_entity.id
_entity.type
_entity.pdbx_description
1 polymer ?
#
loop_
_entity_poly.entity_id
_entity_poly.type
_entity_poly.pdbx_seq_one_letter_code
_entity_poly.pdbx_strand_id
1 'polypeptide(L)'
;MKKLTKIALLPIALISCWSTAQADETVKIQVADFSGKPPFKRNIVEVSVKDVAKLEEISQDGQPTEYVEVRTVDMRGKPPYRRQVETLAVYDVAKLEEVQQKVRTGRPPFQR
;
A
#
# COMPACT_ATOMS: atom_id res chain seq x y z
N MET A 1 -30.90 52.54 43.16
CA MET A 1 -31.65 51.25 43.14
C MET A 1 -31.32 50.53 41.83
N LYS A 2 -31.02 49.24 41.94
CA LYS A 2 -30.38 48.36 40.94
C LYS A 2 -31.32 47.99 39.78
N LYS A 3 -30.82 47.89 38.54
CA LYS A 3 -31.25 46.94 37.47
C LYS A 3 -30.07 46.74 36.49
N LEU A 4 -29.10 45.87 36.79
CA LEU A 4 -28.97 44.47 36.34
C LEU A 4 -29.02 44.30 34.80
N THR A 5 -27.86 44.45 34.17
CA THR A 5 -27.54 44.03 32.81
C THR A 5 -27.53 42.51 32.72
N LYS A 6 -28.35 41.94 31.82
CA LYS A 6 -28.40 40.50 31.54
C LYS A 6 -27.23 40.11 30.63
N ILE A 7 -26.20 39.47 31.20
CA ILE A 7 -25.16 38.77 30.41
C ILE A 7 -25.64 37.33 30.29
N ALA A 8 -26.09 36.95 29.10
CA ALA A 8 -26.43 35.57 28.78
C ALA A 8 -25.14 34.74 28.72
N LEU A 9 -24.92 33.91 29.72
CA LEU A 9 -23.83 32.95 29.79
C LEU A 9 -24.22 31.72 28.93
N LEU A 10 -23.69 31.62 27.71
CA LEU A 10 -23.75 30.40 26.92
C LEU A 10 -22.74 29.39 27.49
N PRO A 11 -23.12 28.13 27.76
CA PRO A 11 -22.14 27.11 28.14
C PRO A 11 -21.42 26.67 26.86
N ILE A 12 -20.15 27.07 26.71
CA ILE A 12 -19.27 26.49 25.69
C ILE A 12 -18.98 25.06 26.16
N ALA A 13 -19.70 24.10 25.60
CA ALA A 13 -19.39 22.68 25.78
C ALA A 13 -18.01 22.42 25.16
N LEU A 14 -17.00 22.25 26.01
CA LEU A 14 -15.70 21.70 25.65
C LEU A 14 -15.91 20.23 25.26
N ILE A 15 -16.17 19.99 23.97
CA ILE A 15 -16.07 18.67 23.38
C ILE A 15 -14.57 18.36 23.33
N SER A 16 -14.08 17.61 24.32
CA SER A 16 -12.74 17.05 24.29
C SER A 16 -12.67 16.03 23.14
N CYS A 17 -12.02 16.41 22.04
CA CYS A 17 -11.66 15.51 20.97
C CYS A 17 -10.58 14.56 21.50
N TRP A 18 -10.95 13.35 21.92
CA TRP A 18 -9.99 12.27 22.11
C TRP A 18 -9.51 11.82 20.73
N SER A 19 -8.43 12.43 20.26
CA SER A 19 -7.61 11.85 19.20
C SER A 19 -6.89 10.66 19.82
N THR A 20 -7.34 9.44 19.53
CA THR A 20 -6.54 8.24 19.79
C THR A 20 -5.33 8.32 18.86
N ALA A 21 -4.22 8.85 19.36
CA ALA A 21 -2.92 8.70 18.71
C ALA A 21 -2.65 7.19 18.67
N GLN A 22 -2.91 6.58 17.51
CA GLN A 22 -2.58 5.20 17.26
C GLN A 22 -1.06 5.15 17.26
N ALA A 23 -0.49 4.64 18.36
CA ALA A 23 0.95 4.46 18.46
C ALA A 23 1.33 3.35 17.46
N ASP A 24 1.97 3.72 16.37
CA ASP A 24 2.50 2.75 15.42
C ASP A 24 3.47 1.84 16.17
N GLU A 25 3.20 0.53 16.15
CA GLU A 25 4.06 -0.45 16.79
C GLU A 25 5.43 -0.43 16.09
N THR A 26 6.50 -0.17 16.84
CA THR A 26 7.88 -0.14 16.31
C THR A 26 8.71 -1.26 16.92
N VAL A 27 9.54 -1.92 16.11
CA VAL A 27 10.48 -2.96 16.57
C VAL A 27 11.91 -2.48 16.39
N LYS A 28 12.75 -2.79 17.39
CA LYS A 28 14.19 -2.53 17.37
C LYS A 28 14.91 -3.69 16.70
N ILE A 29 15.58 -3.40 15.59
CA ILE A 29 16.37 -4.38 14.83
C ILE A 29 17.85 -4.00 14.93
N GLN A 30 18.71 -4.96 15.23
CA GLN A 30 20.16 -4.78 15.21
C GLN A 30 20.68 -5.10 13.81
N VAL A 31 21.17 -4.09 13.09
CA VAL A 31 21.74 -4.24 11.75
C VAL A 31 23.26 -4.16 11.84
N ALA A 32 23.95 -5.16 11.29
CA ALA A 32 25.40 -5.17 11.19
C ALA A 32 25.85 -4.58 9.84
N ASP A 33 26.86 -3.71 9.88
CA ASP A 33 27.53 -3.18 8.69
C ASP A 33 28.69 -4.11 8.32
N PHE A 34 28.52 -4.87 7.24
CA PHE A 34 29.48 -5.86 6.75
C PHE A 34 30.64 -5.27 5.95
N SER A 35 30.80 -3.95 5.94
CA SER A 35 31.97 -3.32 5.32
C SER A 35 33.25 -3.56 6.14
N GLY A 36 34.36 -3.83 5.44
CA GLY A 36 35.69 -3.96 6.04
C GLY A 36 36.04 -5.35 6.61
N LYS A 37 37.07 -5.40 7.45
CA LYS A 37 37.51 -6.63 8.14
C LYS A 37 36.77 -6.78 9.48
N PRO A 38 36.43 -8.01 9.89
CA PRO A 38 35.75 -8.25 11.15
C PRO A 38 36.60 -7.79 12.35
N PRO A 39 35.98 -7.43 13.50
CA PRO A 39 34.55 -7.50 13.80
C PRO A 39 33.73 -6.29 13.28
N PHE A 40 32.53 -6.58 12.78
CA PHE A 40 31.63 -5.59 12.17
C PHE A 40 30.97 -4.65 13.17
N LYS A 41 30.75 -3.41 12.74
CA LYS A 41 29.98 -2.41 13.50
C LYS A 41 28.49 -2.80 13.48
N ARG A 42 27.77 -2.52 14.57
CA ARG A 42 26.34 -2.83 14.69
C ARG A 42 25.57 -1.59 15.14
N ASN A 43 24.44 -1.32 14.49
CA ASN A 43 23.54 -0.22 14.81
C ASN A 43 22.15 -0.75 15.17
N ILE A 44 21.45 -0.08 16.09
CA ILE A 44 20.06 -0.39 16.43
C ILE A 44 19.17 0.58 15.67
N VAL A 45 18.26 0.05 14.87
CA VAL A 45 17.31 0.83 14.07
C VAL A 45 15.90 0.50 14.53
N GLU A 46 15.09 1.53 14.78
CA GLU A 46 13.67 1.41 15.07
C GLU A 46 12.91 1.43 13.74
N VAL A 47 12.15 0.36 13.46
CA VAL A 47 11.38 0.20 12.22
C VAL A 47 9.91 0.01 12.58
N SER A 48 9.02 0.72 11.89
CA SER A 48 7.57 0.56 12.02
C SER A 48 7.15 -0.84 11.57
N VAL A 49 6.40 -1.54 12.41
CA VAL A 49 5.75 -2.80 12.05
C VAL A 49 4.59 -2.46 11.12
N LYS A 50 4.70 -2.88 9.87
CA LYS A 50 3.58 -2.81 8.92
C LYS A 50 2.96 -4.20 8.83
N ASP A 51 1.64 -4.28 9.00
CA ASP A 51 0.90 -5.52 8.74
C ASP A 51 1.06 -5.92 7.27
N VAL A 52 1.58 -7.12 7.04
CA VAL A 52 1.79 -7.68 5.68
C VAL A 52 0.47 -7.73 4.90
N ALA A 53 -0.65 -7.99 5.58
CA ALA A 53 -1.99 -8.00 4.99
C ALA A 53 -2.42 -6.65 4.39
N LYS A 54 -1.93 -5.51 4.92
CA LYS A 54 -2.28 -4.17 4.44
C LYS A 54 -1.39 -3.69 3.29
N LEU A 55 -0.24 -4.33 3.07
CA LEU A 55 0.64 -4.00 1.94
C LEU A 55 0.06 -4.48 0.61
N GLU A 56 -0.74 -5.55 0.62
CA GLU A 56 -1.46 -6.03 -0.56
C GLU A 56 -2.53 -5.02 -1.01
N GLU A 57 -3.22 -4.33 -0.10
CA GLU A 57 -4.22 -3.31 -0.43
C GLU A 57 -3.60 -2.04 -1.04
N ILE A 58 -2.40 -1.62 -0.62
CA ILE A 58 -1.71 -0.45 -1.20
C ILE A 58 -1.27 -0.73 -2.65
N SER A 59 -1.25 -1.99 -3.07
CA SER A 59 -0.98 -2.38 -4.46
C SER A 59 -2.19 -2.17 -5.38
N GLN A 60 -3.34 -1.71 -4.87
CA GLN A 60 -4.58 -1.46 -5.62
C GLN A 60 -4.59 -0.17 -6.46
N ASP A 61 -3.50 0.60 -6.51
CA ASP A 61 -3.41 1.80 -7.36
C ASP A 61 -3.31 1.50 -8.88
N GLY A 62 -3.58 0.26 -9.30
CA GLY A 62 -3.53 -0.16 -10.71
C GLY A 62 -2.12 -0.15 -11.31
N GLN A 63 -1.10 0.05 -10.48
CA GLN A 63 0.31 -0.02 -10.86
C GLN A 63 0.76 -1.48 -10.80
N PRO A 64 1.48 -1.99 -11.81
CA PRO A 64 2.00 -3.34 -11.79
C PRO A 64 3.03 -3.50 -10.66
N THR A 65 2.87 -4.57 -9.89
CA THR A 65 3.70 -4.86 -8.71
C THR A 65 5.11 -5.30 -9.11
N GLU A 66 5.26 -5.83 -10.32
CA GLU A 66 6.52 -6.39 -10.82
C GLU A 66 6.76 -5.99 -12.28
N TYR A 67 8.01 -5.65 -12.59
CA TYR A 67 8.50 -5.38 -13.93
C TYR A 67 9.60 -6.37 -14.29
N VAL A 68 9.56 -6.90 -15.51
CA VAL A 68 10.55 -7.85 -16.02
C VAL A 68 11.26 -7.28 -17.24
N GLU A 69 12.58 -7.43 -17.27
CA GLU A 69 13.40 -7.08 -18.43
C GLU A 69 13.31 -8.17 -19.51
N VAL A 70 12.78 -7.81 -20.67
CA VAL A 70 12.69 -8.68 -21.84
C VAL A 70 13.70 -8.21 -22.89
N ARG A 71 14.50 -9.15 -23.40
CA ARG A 71 15.43 -8.88 -24.50
C ARG A 71 14.75 -9.17 -25.82
N THR A 72 14.48 -8.13 -26.60
CA THR A 72 13.90 -8.22 -27.95
C THR A 72 15.00 -8.11 -29.00
N VAL A 73 14.81 -8.78 -30.15
CA VAL A 73 15.74 -8.72 -31.29
C VAL A 73 14.97 -8.21 -32.49
N ASP A 74 15.41 -7.07 -33.04
CA ASP A 74 14.86 -6.52 -34.28
C ASP A 74 15.54 -7.20 -35.48
N MET A 75 14.80 -8.09 -36.13
CA MET A 75 15.26 -8.92 -37.24
C MET A 75 15.27 -8.19 -38.59
N ARG A 76 15.14 -6.86 -38.62
CA ARG A 76 15.25 -6.07 -39.85
C ARG A 76 16.70 -5.97 -40.35
N GLY A 77 16.90 -6.14 -41.66
CA GLY A 77 18.18 -5.96 -42.35
C GLY A 77 19.00 -7.25 -42.48
N LYS A 78 20.29 -7.10 -42.81
CA LYS A 78 21.23 -8.23 -42.85
C LYS A 78 21.82 -8.44 -41.45
N PRO A 79 22.10 -9.70 -41.04
CA PRO A 79 22.75 -9.99 -39.76
C PRO A 79 24.10 -9.26 -39.60
N PRO A 80 24.54 -8.96 -38.37
CA PRO A 80 23.90 -9.29 -37.08
C PRO A 80 22.79 -8.30 -36.68
N TYR A 81 21.70 -8.84 -36.13
CA TYR A 81 20.51 -8.08 -35.76
C TYR A 81 20.69 -7.21 -34.51
N ARG A 82 19.94 -6.11 -34.46
CA ARG A 82 19.93 -5.19 -33.33
C ARG A 82 19.14 -5.80 -32.17
N ARG A 83 19.67 -5.67 -30.95
CA ARG A 83 19.02 -6.13 -29.71
C ARG A 83 18.59 -4.94 -28.88
N GLN A 84 17.45 -5.04 -28.22
CA GLN A 84 16.93 -4.05 -27.29
C GLN A 84 16.49 -4.73 -26.00
N VAL A 85 16.48 -3.98 -24.90
CA VAL A 85 16.00 -4.45 -23.59
C VAL A 85 14.83 -3.55 -23.22
N GLU A 86 13.69 -4.16 -22.95
CA GLU A 86 12.44 -3.48 -22.61
C GLU A 86 11.93 -3.98 -21.28
N THR A 87 11.50 -3.07 -20.40
CA THR A 87 10.89 -3.41 -19.11
C THR A 87 9.37 -3.50 -19.27
N LEU A 88 8.82 -4.70 -19.11
CA LEU A 88 7.38 -4.96 -19.23
C LEU A 88 6.76 -5.25 -17.87
N ALA A 89 5.55 -4.72 -17.69
CA ALA A 89 4.72 -4.97 -16.51
C ALA A 89 4.21 -6.41 -16.48
N VAL A 90 4.24 -7.06 -15.32
CA VAL A 90 3.68 -8.39 -15.09
C VAL A 90 2.37 -8.28 -14.33
N TYR A 91 1.34 -8.98 -14.81
CA TYR A 91 0.03 -9.06 -14.18
C TYR A 91 -0.30 -10.51 -13.82
N ASP A 92 -0.74 -10.75 -12.58
CA ASP A 92 -1.18 -12.07 -12.14
C ASP A 92 -2.53 -12.43 -12.75
N VAL A 93 -2.60 -13.59 -13.41
CA VAL A 93 -3.83 -14.07 -14.07
C VAL A 93 -4.95 -14.36 -13.06
N ALA A 94 -4.61 -14.82 -11.85
CA ALA A 94 -5.59 -15.16 -10.83
C ALA A 94 -6.45 -13.95 -10.36
N LYS A 95 -5.86 -12.74 -10.36
CA LYS A 95 -6.55 -11.51 -9.94
C LYS A 95 -7.58 -11.02 -10.97
N LEU A 96 -7.45 -11.43 -12.24
CA LEU A 96 -8.35 -11.02 -13.32
C LEU A 96 -9.69 -11.76 -13.30
N GLU A 97 -9.77 -12.94 -12.69
CA GLU A 97 -10.99 -13.76 -12.66
C GLU A 97 -12.02 -13.24 -11.64
N GLU A 98 -11.59 -12.68 -10.51
CA GLU A 98 -12.49 -12.15 -9.47
C GLU A 98 -13.36 -10.99 -9.99
N VAL A 99 -12.83 -10.18 -10.91
CA VAL A 99 -13.54 -9.02 -11.48
C VAL A 99 -14.71 -9.45 -12.39
N GLN A 100 -14.69 -10.68 -12.92
CA GLN A 100 -15.67 -11.13 -13.93
C GLN A 100 -16.89 -11.88 -13.36
N GLN A 101 -17.02 -11.99 -12.04
CA GLN A 101 -18.21 -12.61 -11.44
C GLN A 101 -19.43 -11.68 -11.52
N LYS A 102 -20.06 -11.64 -12.70
CA LYS A 102 -21.41 -11.08 -12.85
C LYS A 102 -22.38 -11.93 -12.03
N VAL A 103 -22.95 -11.33 -10.97
CA VAL A 103 -24.05 -11.90 -10.20
C VAL A 103 -25.21 -12.21 -11.15
N ARG A 104 -25.44 -13.49 -11.43
CA ARG A 104 -26.61 -13.94 -12.20
C ARG A 104 -27.85 -13.84 -11.32
N THR A 105 -28.52 -12.69 -11.35
CA THR A 105 -29.85 -12.53 -10.74
C THR A 105 -30.91 -13.15 -11.66
N GLY A 106 -31.19 -14.45 -11.46
CA GLY A 106 -32.27 -15.15 -12.17
C GLY A 106 -33.39 -15.56 -11.21
N ARG A 107 -34.64 -15.18 -11.51
CA ARG A 107 -35.84 -15.69 -10.81
C ARG A 107 -35.97 -17.19 -11.11
N PRO A 108 -36.23 -18.05 -10.11
CA PRO A 108 -36.25 -19.50 -10.30
C PRO A 108 -37.30 -19.93 -11.35
N PRO A 109 -37.00 -20.95 -12.17
CA PRO A 109 -37.75 -21.27 -13.40
C PRO A 109 -39.09 -21.97 -13.17
N PHE A 110 -39.50 -22.20 -11.94
CA PHE A 110 -40.86 -22.61 -11.62
C PHE A 110 -41.28 -22.00 -10.29
N GLN A 111 -42.53 -21.57 -10.23
CA GLN A 111 -43.17 -21.18 -8.98
C GLN A 111 -43.33 -22.41 -8.09
N ARG A 112 -43.04 -22.25 -6.80
CA ARG A 112 -43.44 -23.22 -5.77
C ARG A 112 -44.96 -23.25 -5.65
#